data_AF-A0A9D2I7U6-F1
#
_entry.id   AF-A0A9D2I7U6-F1
#
_cell.length_a   1.000
_cell.length_b   1.000
_cell.length_c   1.000
_cell.angle_alpha   90.00
_cell.angle_beta   90.00
_cell.angle_gamma   90.00
#
_symmetry.space_group_name_H-M   'P 1'
#
loop_
_entity.id
_entity.type
_entity.pdbx_description
1 polymer ?
#
loop_
_entity_poly.entity_id
_entity_poly.type
_entity_poly.pdbx_seq_one_letter_code
_entity_poly.pdbx_strand_id
1 'polypeptide(L)'
;MAMAYTKTDNTFTKAIDMLSTMMRYMKGVDYNVVTIQKELEYSKAYIGLEQLRFGNKLKVSWEVPVELEEYEIVKVTLQPILENCIRHGFKNMKSEEVRPLIGQKIGIRNVDERIRMIFGTEYGLHIEETETGFCVAIRIPAIREEMGVNL
;
A
#
# COMPACT_ATOMS: atom_id res chain seq x y z
N MET A 1 -32.47 -15.66 32.85
CA MET A 1 -32.66 -15.55 31.38
C MET A 1 -31.61 -14.58 30.83
N ALA A 2 -30.34 -14.93 31.00
CA ALA A 2 -29.18 -14.12 30.61
C ALA A 2 -28.45 -14.86 29.49
N MET A 3 -28.95 -14.67 28.27
CA MET A 3 -28.29 -15.09 27.03
C MET A 3 -29.04 -14.43 25.87
N ALA A 4 -28.86 -13.12 25.72
CA ALA A 4 -29.14 -12.45 24.46
C ALA A 4 -27.79 -12.21 23.78
N TYR A 5 -27.45 -13.15 22.90
CA TYR A 5 -26.45 -13.00 21.86
C TYR A 5 -26.69 -11.67 21.11
N THR A 6 -25.94 -10.62 21.42
CA THR A 6 -25.65 -9.59 20.42
C THR A 6 -24.28 -9.90 19.87
N LYS A 7 -24.32 -10.78 18.88
CA LYS A 7 -23.33 -10.90 17.82
C LYS A 7 -23.29 -9.53 17.12
N THR A 8 -22.67 -8.53 17.74
CA THR A 8 -22.33 -7.28 17.09
C THR A 8 -21.44 -7.68 15.94
N ASP A 9 -21.97 -7.54 14.73
CA ASP A 9 -21.24 -7.72 13.49
C ASP A 9 -19.95 -6.91 13.62
N ASN A 10 -18.81 -7.59 13.78
CA ASN A 10 -17.68 -7.07 14.55
C ASN A 10 -16.80 -6.10 13.75
N THR A 11 -17.43 -5.31 12.88
CA THR A 11 -16.84 -4.30 12.01
C THR A 11 -16.03 -3.28 12.80
N PHE A 12 -16.49 -2.93 14.01
CA PHE A 12 -15.75 -2.02 14.88
C PHE A 12 -14.42 -2.62 15.35
N THR A 13 -14.41 -3.85 15.88
CA THR A 13 -13.16 -4.52 16.26
C THR A 13 -12.26 -4.75 15.05
N LYS A 14 -12.81 -5.15 13.90
CA LYS A 14 -12.02 -5.28 12.65
C LYS A 14 -11.36 -3.96 12.26
N ALA A 15 -12.07 -2.84 12.34
CA ALA A 15 -11.50 -1.52 12.05
C ALA A 15 -10.39 -1.16 13.04
N ILE A 16 -10.57 -1.45 14.33
CA ILE A 16 -9.54 -1.22 15.36
C ILE A 16 -8.31 -2.10 15.12
N ASP A 17 -8.48 -3.36 14.73
CA ASP A 17 -7.38 -4.27 14.40
C ASP A 17 -6.59 -3.79 13.17
N MET A 18 -7.29 -3.31 12.14
CA MET A 18 -6.67 -2.72 10.94
C MET A 18 -5.88 -1.46 11.28
N LEU A 19 -6.47 -0.53 12.04
CA LEU A 19 -5.78 0.68 12.51
C LEU A 19 -4.58 0.34 13.38
N SER A 20 -4.71 -0.65 14.27
CA SER A 20 -3.61 -1.09 15.14
C SER A 20 -2.46 -1.67 14.33
N THR A 21 -2.76 -2.40 13.26
CA THR A 21 -1.79 -2.93 12.30
C THR A 21 -1.05 -1.79 11.60
N MET A 22 -1.78 -0.79 11.10
CA MET A 22 -1.20 0.40 10.49
C MET A 22 -0.32 1.18 11.47
N MET A 23 -0.76 1.36 12.72
CA MET A 23 0.02 2.05 13.74
C MET A 23 1.30 1.31 14.12
N ARG A 24 1.26 -0.02 14.25
CA ARG A 24 2.46 -0.83 14.53
C ARG A 24 3.49 -0.68 13.41
N TYR A 25 3.05 -0.70 12.16
CA TYR A 25 3.91 -0.49 11.00
C TYR A 25 4.61 0.88 11.05
N MET A 26 3.89 1.96 11.40
CA MET A 26 4.44 3.32 11.46
C MET A 26 5.46 3.54 12.59
N LYS A 27 5.46 2.72 13.65
CA LYS A 27 6.34 2.89 14.82
C LYS A 27 7.80 2.46 14.60
N GLY A 28 8.14 1.82 13.47
CA GLY A 28 9.52 1.40 13.21
C GLY A 28 10.40 2.59 12.86
N VAL A 29 11.16 3.11 13.84
CA VAL A 29 11.98 4.33 13.70
C VAL A 29 13.29 4.09 12.93
N ASP A 30 13.82 2.86 12.87
CA ASP A 30 15.25 2.69 12.55
C ASP A 30 15.61 2.19 11.13
N TYR A 31 14.65 1.80 10.29
CA TYR A 31 14.98 1.36 8.93
C TYR A 31 13.98 1.91 7.92
N ASN A 32 14.47 2.57 6.87
CA ASN A 32 13.65 3.06 5.75
C ASN A 32 13.12 1.93 4.85
N VAL A 33 13.52 0.69 5.14
CA VAL A 33 13.15 -0.53 4.43
C VAL A 33 12.34 -1.47 5.33
N VAL A 34 11.50 -2.30 4.70
CA VAL A 34 10.70 -3.37 5.31
C VAL A 34 10.59 -4.52 4.32
N THR A 35 10.28 -5.72 4.81
CA THR A 35 9.89 -6.81 3.92
C THR A 35 8.62 -6.45 3.13
N ILE A 36 8.52 -6.95 1.90
CA ILE A 36 7.33 -6.83 1.06
C ILE A 36 6.11 -7.38 1.80
N GLN A 37 6.29 -8.44 2.59
CA GLN A 37 5.24 -8.97 3.47
C GLN A 37 4.63 -7.90 4.39
N LYS A 38 5.47 -7.15 5.11
CA LYS A 38 5.03 -6.09 6.04
C LYS A 38 4.36 -4.95 5.29
N GLU A 39 4.88 -4.57 4.12
CA GLU A 39 4.28 -3.55 3.25
C GLU A 39 2.89 -4.00 2.75
N LEU A 40 2.73 -5.27 2.40
CA LEU A 40 1.44 -5.86 1.99
C LEU A 40 0.46 -5.97 3.14
N GLU A 41 0.90 -6.34 4.34
CA GLU A 41 0.05 -6.38 5.54
C GLU A 41 -0.53 -4.99 5.84
N TYR A 42 0.33 -3.96 5.84
CA TYR A 42 -0.07 -2.57 5.97
C TYR A 42 -1.07 -2.14 4.88
N SER A 43 -0.74 -2.46 3.62
CA SER A 43 -1.55 -2.11 2.45
C SER A 43 -2.93 -2.78 2.46
N LYS A 44 -3.00 -4.06 2.86
CA LYS A 44 -4.25 -4.81 3.01
C LYS A 44 -5.11 -4.26 4.14
N ALA A 45 -4.50 -3.86 5.27
CA ALA A 45 -5.22 -3.20 6.37
C ALA A 45 -5.79 -1.83 5.93
N TYR A 46 -5.00 -1.03 5.20
CA TYR A 46 -5.45 0.24 4.63
C TYR A 46 -6.64 0.05 3.67
N ILE A 47 -6.52 -0.86 2.70
CA ILE A 47 -7.63 -1.18 1.78
C ILE A 47 -8.85 -1.72 2.53
N GLY A 48 -8.66 -2.52 3.57
CA GLY A 48 -9.75 -3.01 4.42
C GLY A 48 -10.55 -1.87 5.05
N LEU A 49 -9.90 -0.84 5.59
CA LEU A 49 -10.58 0.35 6.12
C LEU A 49 -11.33 1.12 5.03
N GLU A 50 -10.72 1.31 3.86
CA GLU A 50 -11.39 1.97 2.73
C GLU A 50 -12.58 1.13 2.22
N GLN A 51 -12.51 -0.19 2.26
CA GLN A 51 -13.64 -1.08 1.94
C GLN A 51 -14.77 -0.97 2.96
N LEU A 52 -14.48 -0.80 4.25
CA LEU A 52 -15.51 -0.51 5.26
C LEU A 52 -16.23 0.82 4.96
N ARG A 53 -15.50 1.81 4.43
CA ARG A 53 -16.04 3.13 4.07
C ARG A 53 -16.82 3.14 2.76
N PHE A 54 -16.33 2.45 1.72
CA PHE A 54 -16.91 2.47 0.37
C PHE A 54 -17.81 1.26 0.06
N GLY A 55 -17.86 0.29 0.98
CA GLY A 55 -18.63 -0.94 0.83
C GLY A 55 -18.24 -1.74 -0.41
N ASN A 56 -19.24 -2.35 -1.05
CA ASN A 56 -19.06 -3.26 -2.19
C ASN A 56 -18.53 -2.60 -3.48
N LYS A 57 -18.29 -1.27 -3.46
CA LYS A 57 -17.78 -0.53 -4.62
C LYS A 57 -16.26 -0.64 -4.78
N LEU A 58 -15.53 -0.97 -3.70
CA LEU A 58 -14.08 -1.16 -3.73
C LEU A 58 -13.72 -2.65 -3.83
N LYS A 59 -13.33 -3.09 -5.02
CA LYS A 59 -12.82 -4.45 -5.25
C LYS A 59 -11.31 -4.38 -5.49
N VAL A 60 -10.56 -5.21 -4.76
CA VAL A 60 -9.10 -5.29 -4.87
C VAL A 60 -8.71 -6.76 -4.88
N SER A 61 -7.82 -7.13 -5.80
CA SER A 61 -7.17 -8.45 -5.87
C SER A 61 -5.68 -8.28 -5.61
N TRP A 62 -5.08 -9.24 -4.90
CA TRP A 62 -3.66 -9.26 -4.60
C TRP A 62 -3.07 -10.51 -5.25
N GLU A 63 -2.11 -10.31 -6.14
CA GLU A 63 -1.33 -11.39 -6.73
C GLU A 63 0.14 -11.06 -6.50
N VAL A 64 0.74 -11.75 -5.53
CA VAL A 64 2.14 -11.57 -5.17
C VAL A 64 2.75 -12.96 -5.02
N PRO A 65 3.79 -13.30 -5.80
CA PRO A 65 4.54 -14.53 -5.61
C PRO A 65 5.13 -14.59 -4.19
N VAL A 66 4.97 -15.73 -3.51
CA VAL A 66 5.37 -15.90 -2.10
C VAL A 66 6.86 -15.68 -1.91
N GLU A 67 7.67 -16.07 -2.90
CA GLU A 67 9.12 -15.85 -2.93
C GLU A 67 9.52 -14.38 -2.86
N LEU A 68 8.62 -13.45 -3.20
CA LEU A 68 8.87 -12.02 -3.11
C LEU A 68 8.61 -11.45 -1.71
N GLU A 69 7.86 -12.14 -0.84
CA GLU A 69 7.43 -11.60 0.46
C GLU A 69 8.59 -11.28 1.40
N GLU A 70 9.70 -12.03 1.30
CA GLU A 70 10.90 -11.86 2.13
C GLU A 70 11.86 -10.77 1.64
N TYR A 71 11.67 -10.26 0.42
CA TYR A 71 12.52 -9.19 -0.10
C TYR A 71 12.18 -7.85 0.54
N GLU A 72 13.18 -6.97 0.63
CA GLU A 72 12.99 -5.65 1.19
C GLU A 72 12.53 -4.61 0.16
N ILE A 73 11.70 -3.67 0.61
CA ILE A 73 11.21 -2.52 -0.12
C ILE A 73 11.22 -1.28 0.78
N VAL A 74 11.29 -0.09 0.18
CA VAL A 74 11.17 1.17 0.93
C VAL A 74 9.79 1.24 1.58
N LYS A 75 9.75 1.64 2.85
CA LYS A 75 8.49 1.80 3.60
C LYS A 75 7.52 2.75 2.90
N VAL A 76 6.24 2.35 2.87
CA VAL A 76 5.12 3.17 2.36
C VAL A 76 5.23 3.42 0.85
N THR A 77 5.85 2.49 0.12
CA THR A 77 5.99 2.53 -1.34
C THR A 77 4.66 2.25 -2.04
N LEU A 78 3.86 1.30 -1.53
CA LEU A 78 2.59 0.93 -2.17
C LEU A 78 1.49 1.95 -1.90
N GLN A 79 1.55 2.64 -0.75
CA GLN A 79 0.52 3.58 -0.32
C GLN A 79 0.16 4.67 -1.34
N PRO A 80 1.10 5.44 -1.92
CA PRO A 80 0.73 6.46 -2.91
C PRO A 80 0.11 5.86 -4.17
N ILE A 81 0.44 4.62 -4.53
CA ILE A 81 -0.19 3.92 -5.65
C ILE A 81 -1.65 3.60 -5.28
N LEU A 82 -1.87 2.98 -4.12
CA LEU A 82 -3.20 2.61 -3.62
C LEU A 82 -4.10 3.84 -3.41
N GLU A 83 -3.58 4.90 -2.79
CA GLU A 83 -4.32 6.16 -2.59
C GLU A 83 -4.72 6.79 -3.92
N ASN A 84 -3.83 6.75 -4.92
CA ASN A 84 -4.15 7.25 -6.24
C ASN A 84 -5.23 6.42 -6.92
N CYS A 85 -5.15 5.09 -6.85
CA CYS A 85 -6.16 4.18 -7.40
C CYS A 85 -7.54 4.42 -6.75
N ILE A 86 -7.62 4.51 -5.42
CA ILE A 86 -8.88 4.74 -4.70
C ILE A 86 -9.45 6.12 -5.05
N ARG A 87 -8.64 7.17 -4.96
CA ARG A 87 -9.10 8.55 -5.19
C ARG A 87 -9.67 8.78 -6.59
N HIS A 88 -9.07 8.16 -7.61
CA HIS A 88 -9.49 8.35 -9.01
C HIS A 88 -10.55 7.33 -9.43
N GLY A 89 -10.43 6.07 -9.00
CA GLY A 89 -11.43 5.03 -9.24
C GLY A 89 -12.83 5.43 -8.74
N PHE A 90 -12.91 6.20 -7.65
CA PHE A 90 -14.18 6.73 -7.14
C PHE A 90 -14.56 8.13 -7.66
N LYS A 91 -13.65 8.91 -8.25
CA LYS A 91 -13.99 10.20 -8.87
C LYS A 91 -14.76 10.03 -10.19
N ASN A 92 -14.48 8.97 -10.94
CA ASN A 92 -15.18 8.65 -12.19
C ASN A 92 -16.64 8.17 -11.98
N MET A 93 -17.09 8.03 -10.73
CA MET A 93 -18.49 7.71 -10.41
C MET A 93 -19.45 8.91 -10.42
N LYS A 94 -18.96 10.15 -10.63
CA LYS A 94 -19.80 11.37 -10.65
C LYS A 94 -19.61 12.30 -11.86
N SER A 95 -18.66 12.04 -12.76
CA SER A 95 -18.47 12.85 -13.97
C SER A 95 -17.60 12.11 -14.99
N GLU A 96 -18.01 12.13 -16.27
CA GLU A 96 -17.28 11.61 -17.44
C GLU A 96 -15.87 12.21 -17.70
N GLU A 97 -15.38 13.15 -16.87
CA GLU A 97 -14.06 13.75 -17.06
C GLU A 97 -12.94 12.90 -16.44
N VAL A 98 -12.25 12.12 -17.28
CA VAL A 98 -10.91 11.59 -16.98
C VAL A 98 -9.96 12.78 -16.91
N ARG A 99 -9.66 13.27 -15.70
CA ARG A 99 -8.61 14.29 -15.52
C ARG A 99 -7.24 13.61 -15.50
N PRO A 100 -6.31 13.98 -16.41
CA PRO A 100 -4.98 13.39 -16.43
C PRO A 100 -4.18 13.75 -15.18
N LEU A 101 -3.27 12.85 -14.81
CA LEU A 101 -2.42 12.81 -13.60
C LEU A 101 -1.56 14.05 -13.30
N ILE A 102 -1.66 15.14 -14.07
CA ILE A 102 -0.65 16.21 -14.12
C ILE A 102 -0.61 17.03 -12.81
N GLY A 103 -1.66 17.00 -11.98
CA GLY A 103 -1.73 17.78 -10.73
C GLY A 103 -1.39 17.04 -9.42
N GLN A 104 -1.25 15.71 -9.39
CA GLN A 104 -1.14 14.92 -8.14
C GLN A 104 -0.02 13.87 -8.12
N LYS A 105 1.05 14.09 -8.91
CA LYS A 105 2.26 13.24 -8.94
C LYS A 105 3.10 13.29 -7.64
N ILE A 106 2.70 14.06 -6.62
CA ILE A 106 3.51 14.30 -5.41
C ILE A 106 3.83 12.98 -4.68
N GLY A 107 2.81 12.13 -4.43
CA GLY A 107 3.02 10.88 -3.70
C GLY A 107 3.95 9.91 -4.42
N ILE A 108 3.80 9.76 -5.74
CA ILE A 108 4.61 8.83 -6.53
C ILE A 108 6.03 9.37 -6.75
N ARG A 109 6.19 10.68 -7.01
CA ARG A 109 7.51 11.31 -7.14
C ARG A 109 8.31 11.23 -5.85
N ASN A 110 7.67 11.47 -4.70
CA ASN A 110 8.35 11.36 -3.41
C ASN A 110 8.85 9.94 -3.16
N VAL A 111 8.13 8.91 -3.62
CA VAL A 111 8.61 7.51 -3.51
C VAL A 111 9.74 7.23 -4.49
N ASP A 112 9.64 7.67 -5.75
CA ASP A 112 10.73 7.55 -6.73
C ASP A 112 12.03 8.22 -6.22
N GLU A 113 11.91 9.47 -5.73
CA GLU A 113 13.02 10.23 -5.15
C GLU A 113 13.62 9.51 -3.94
N ARG A 114 12.79 8.96 -3.03
CA ARG A 114 13.27 8.20 -1.88
C ARG A 114 13.99 6.91 -2.27
N ILE A 115 13.45 6.15 -3.23
CA ILE A 115 14.09 4.93 -3.74
C ILE A 115 15.46 5.27 -4.32
N ARG A 116 15.55 6.32 -5.14
CA ARG A 116 16.82 6.79 -5.72
C ARG A 116 17.80 7.27 -4.66
N MET A 117 17.33 7.93 -3.61
CA MET A 117 18.19 8.37 -2.49
C MET A 117 18.76 7.20 -1.68
N ILE A 118 17.99 6.12 -1.50
CA ILE A 118 18.39 4.98 -0.66
C ILE A 118 19.28 4.01 -1.44
N PHE A 119 18.94 3.71 -2.70
CA PHE A 119 19.58 2.64 -3.47
C PHE A 119 20.43 3.15 -4.64
N GLY A 120 20.30 4.41 -5.05
CA GLY A 120 21.01 4.98 -6.20
C GLY A 120 20.09 5.27 -7.39
N THR A 121 20.60 6.03 -8.36
CA THR A 121 19.81 6.57 -9.48
C THR A 121 19.38 5.52 -10.52
N GLU A 122 19.95 4.32 -10.47
CA GLU A 122 19.59 3.19 -11.33
C GLU A 122 18.30 2.44 -10.91
N TYR A 123 17.83 2.73 -9.69
CA TYR A 123 16.57 2.24 -9.10
C TYR A 123 15.48 3.32 -9.15
N GLY A 124 14.24 2.95 -8.84
CA GLY A 124 13.12 3.90 -8.81
C GLY A 124 11.79 3.31 -9.20
N LEU A 125 10.84 4.21 -9.47
CA LEU A 125 9.55 3.89 -10.05
C LEU A 125 9.53 4.24 -11.54
N HIS A 126 8.88 3.37 -12.32
CA HIS A 126 8.51 3.64 -13.70
C HIS A 126 7.00 3.61 -13.82
N ILE A 127 6.43 4.59 -14.51
CA ILE A 127 4.98 4.69 -14.71
C ILE A 127 4.73 4.76 -16.21
N GLU A 128 3.91 3.85 -16.69
CA GLU A 128 3.45 3.82 -18.07
C GLU A 128 1.94 4.02 -18.10
N GLU A 129 1.46 4.88 -19.01
CA GLU A 129 0.04 4.99 -19.30
C GLU A 129 -0.38 3.88 -20.26
N THR A 130 -1.50 3.25 -19.96
CA THR A 130 -2.10 2.16 -20.73
C THR A 130 -3.48 2.59 -21.18
N GLU A 131 -4.08 1.89 -22.15
CA GLU A 131 -5.42 2.20 -22.65
C GLU A 131 -6.49 2.23 -21.53
N THR A 132 -6.30 1.47 -20.46
CA THR A 132 -7.26 1.31 -19.37
C THR A 132 -6.81 1.94 -18.03
N GLY A 133 -5.68 2.65 -17.99
CA GLY A 133 -5.14 3.20 -16.75
C GLY A 133 -3.62 3.33 -16.75
N PHE A 134 -2.96 2.90 -15.68
CA PHE A 134 -1.51 3.04 -15.52
C PHE A 134 -0.88 1.73 -15.03
N CYS A 135 0.30 1.43 -15.56
CA CYS A 135 1.21 0.43 -15.01
C CYS A 135 2.26 1.15 -14.16
N VAL A 136 2.49 0.67 -12.94
CA VAL A 136 3.58 1.15 -12.09
C VAL A 136 4.55 0.01 -11.86
N ALA A 137 5.77 0.14 -12.37
CA ALA A 137 6.85 -0.81 -12.14
C ALA A 137 7.84 -0.25 -11.12
N ILE A 138 8.30 -1.12 -10.21
CA ILE A 138 9.23 -0.76 -9.13
C ILE A 138 10.53 -1.50 -9.36
N ARG A 139 11.64 -0.77 -9.41
CA ARG A 139 12.98 -1.35 -9.49
C ARG A 139 13.73 -1.07 -8.20
N ILE A 140 14.05 -2.12 -7.46
CA ILE A 140 14.77 -2.09 -6.18
C ILE A 140 15.79 -3.24 -6.16
N PRO A 141 16.88 -3.12 -5.37
CA PRO A 141 17.82 -4.23 -5.21
C PRO A 141 17.14 -5.41 -4.54
N ALA A 142 17.48 -6.61 -4.99
CA ALA A 142 16.96 -7.86 -4.47
C ALA A 142 17.67 -8.21 -3.15
N ILE A 143 17.31 -7.53 -2.06
CA ILE A 143 17.89 -7.74 -0.73
C ILE A 143 16.98 -8.69 0.06
N ARG A 144 17.55 -9.80 0.55
CA ARG A 144 16.97 -10.65 1.58
C ARG A 144 17.74 -10.37 2.86
N GLU A 145 17.08 -10.26 4.02
CA GLU A 145 17.79 -10.10 5.29
C GLU A 145 18.82 -11.24 5.48
N GLU A 146 20.11 -10.94 5.34
CA GLU A 146 21.09 -11.41 6.32
C GLU A 146 21.10 -10.39 7.46
N MET A 147 20.07 -10.40 8.31
CA MET A 147 20.22 -9.82 9.65
C MET A 147 21.03 -10.80 10.50
N GLY A 148 22.35 -10.79 10.27
CA GLY A 148 23.32 -11.63 10.95
C GLY A 148 24.58 -10.85 11.34
N VAL A 149 24.50 -10.17 12.49
CA VAL A 149 25.60 -9.91 13.43
C VAL A 149 26.79 -9.07 12.90
N ASN A 150 26.84 -7.80 13.30
CA ASN A 150 28.15 -7.19 13.57
C ASN A 150 28.75 -7.95 14.77
N LEU A 151 29.75 -8.81 14.51
CA LEU A 151 30.65 -9.36 15.54
C LEU A 151 31.65 -8.28 15.99
#